data_AF-A0A1I0ANW9-F1
#
_entry.id   AF-A0A1I0ANW9-F1
#
_cell.length_a   1.000
_cell.length_b   1.000
_cell.length_c   1.000
_cell.angle_alpha   90.00
_cell.angle_beta   90.00
_cell.angle_gamma   90.00
#
_symmetry.space_group_name_H-M   'P 1'
#
loop_
_entity.id
_entity.type
_entity.pdbx_description
1 polymer ?
#
loop_
_entity_poly.entity_id
_entity_poly.type
_entity_poly.pdbx_seq_one_letter_code
_entity_poly.pdbx_strand_id
1 'polypeptide(L)'
;MKADLAVRCVQCGDPHPVRLRGRRRSCRSCGAVFRAAPVVPRSVAGDPLEPYLPARMVRWIRDNDDDAAPDRAAMTRWYREFDALVARARTDESAAGLLAEVSEVPAGELPAKPVAFPQVCAALHATCYDLRLARERLAPDDPWAAERLGHVRAWFAGPGRADTWAAGPPVAAPDPEAVRKLLPLPERFESGPLRTFFAALFQVERGPSPTGVLERFGAEAVEDALRAWLRDGSYPLRERVIADLDAG
;
A
#
# COMPACT_ATOMS: atom_id res chain seq x y z
N MET A 1 -10.35 -30.18 -6.65
CA MET A 1 -9.86 -31.30 -5.81
C MET A 1 -8.47 -30.91 -5.31
N LYS A 2 -8.35 -30.49 -4.05
CA LYS A 2 -7.08 -30.02 -3.47
C LYS A 2 -6.10 -31.20 -3.44
N ALA A 3 -5.00 -31.13 -4.18
CA ALA A 3 -3.86 -32.00 -3.92
C ALA A 3 -3.22 -31.53 -2.61
N ASP A 4 -3.70 -32.07 -1.49
CA ASP A 4 -2.86 -32.15 -0.30
C ASP A 4 -1.59 -32.88 -0.75
N LEU A 5 -0.45 -32.17 -0.76
CA LEU A 5 0.85 -32.81 -0.88
C LEU A 5 0.96 -33.74 0.32
N ALA A 6 0.55 -35.00 0.14
CA ALA A 6 0.51 -35.98 1.21
C ALA A 6 1.94 -36.14 1.74
N VAL A 7 2.21 -35.52 2.88
CA VAL A 7 3.52 -35.55 3.52
C VAL A 7 3.76 -37.00 3.93
N ARG A 8 4.62 -37.70 3.19
CA ARG A 8 4.99 -39.09 3.49
C ARG A 8 6.10 -39.13 4.54
N CYS A 9 6.10 -40.17 5.36
CA CYS A 9 7.25 -40.45 6.21
C CYS A 9 8.49 -40.69 5.34
N VAL A 10 9.56 -39.93 5.58
CA VAL A 10 10.83 -40.09 4.87
C VAL A 10 11.52 -41.45 5.13
N GLN A 11 11.10 -42.17 6.18
CA GLN A 11 11.69 -43.44 6.57
C GLN A 11 10.91 -44.66 6.07
N CYS A 12 9.56 -44.63 6.05
CA CYS A 12 8.74 -45.78 5.62
C CYS A 12 7.69 -45.47 4.54
N GLY A 13 7.58 -44.22 4.08
CA GLY A 13 6.66 -43.84 3.00
C GLY A 13 5.18 -43.67 3.39
N ASP A 14 4.81 -43.91 4.65
CA ASP A 14 3.44 -43.80 5.15
C ASP A 14 2.85 -42.38 4.96
N PRO A 15 1.67 -42.22 4.31
CA PRO A 15 1.08 -40.92 3.96
C PRO A 15 0.39 -40.17 5.11
N HIS A 16 0.32 -40.74 6.33
CA HIS A 16 -0.44 -40.16 7.44
C HIS A 16 0.39 -39.86 8.70
N PRO A 17 1.45 -39.03 8.63
CA PRO A 17 2.20 -38.64 9.83
C PRO A 17 1.40 -37.67 10.71
N VAL A 18 1.43 -37.90 12.02
CA VAL A 18 0.84 -37.05 13.05
C VAL A 18 1.67 -35.79 13.22
N ARG A 19 1.03 -34.63 13.24
CA ARG A 19 1.67 -33.36 13.57
C ARG A 19 1.98 -33.33 15.08
N LEU A 20 3.25 -33.12 15.42
CA LEU A 20 3.70 -32.81 16.78
C LEU A 20 3.87 -31.28 16.92
N ARG A 21 4.28 -30.76 18.09
CA ARG A 21 4.56 -29.33 18.28
C ARG A 21 5.56 -28.78 17.25
N GLY A 22 5.29 -27.60 16.73
CA GLY A 22 6.07 -26.94 15.68
C GLY A 22 6.02 -27.67 14.32
N ARG A 23 7.19 -27.78 13.64
CA ARG A 23 7.34 -28.47 12.33
C ARG A 23 7.66 -29.97 12.45
N ARG A 24 7.56 -30.54 13.65
CA ARG A 24 7.87 -31.96 13.87
C ARG A 24 6.66 -32.80 13.53
N ARG A 25 6.90 -33.94 12.89
CA ARG A 25 5.89 -34.94 12.58
C ARG A 25 6.36 -36.30 13.08
N SER A 26 5.44 -37.10 13.56
CA SER A 26 5.68 -38.50 13.93
C SER A 26 4.93 -39.41 12.97
N CYS A 27 5.63 -40.38 12.39
CA CYS A 27 4.97 -41.41 11.60
C CYS A 27 4.25 -42.41 12.51
N ARG A 28 2.95 -42.63 12.27
CA ARG A 28 2.18 -43.64 13.03
C ARG A 28 2.66 -45.07 12.75
N SER A 29 3.12 -45.34 11.53
CA SER A 29 3.58 -46.68 11.14
C SER A 29 4.95 -47.05 11.73
N CYS A 30 5.95 -46.17 11.67
CA CYS A 30 7.32 -46.52 12.09
C CYS A 30 7.85 -45.74 13.31
N GLY A 31 7.05 -44.83 13.88
CA GLY A 31 7.45 -44.01 15.03
C GLY A 31 8.51 -42.93 14.73
N ALA A 32 8.97 -42.82 13.48
CA ALA A 32 10.00 -41.86 13.10
C ALA A 32 9.52 -40.42 13.35
N VAL A 33 10.33 -39.65 14.07
CA VAL A 33 10.13 -38.21 14.25
C VAL A 33 11.00 -37.47 13.26
N PHE A 34 10.38 -36.74 12.36
CA PHE A 34 11.08 -35.95 11.36
C PHE A 34 10.58 -34.52 11.35
N ARG A 35 11.42 -33.59 10.88
CA ARG A 35 10.98 -32.23 10.58
C ARG A 35 10.41 -32.24 9.18
N ALA A 36 9.20 -31.68 9.03
CA ALA A 36 8.70 -31.38 7.70
C ALA A 36 9.69 -30.45 7.00
N ALA A 37 9.90 -30.67 5.70
CA ALA A 37 10.68 -29.76 4.87
C ALA A 37 10.15 -28.33 5.03
N PRO A 38 11.01 -27.31 4.83
CA PRO A 38 10.52 -25.93 4.76
C PRO A 38 9.38 -25.87 3.75
N VAL A 39 8.23 -25.34 4.17
CA VAL A 39 7.18 -24.99 3.22
C VAL A 39 7.74 -23.86 2.39
N VAL A 40 7.99 -24.12 1.11
CA VAL A 40 8.32 -23.07 0.15
C VAL A 40 7.00 -22.45 -0.27
N PRO A 41 6.75 -21.17 0.00
CA PRO A 41 5.52 -20.53 -0.40
C PRO A 41 5.34 -20.57 -1.92
N ARG A 42 4.10 -20.72 -2.38
CA ARG A 42 3.79 -20.79 -3.82
C ARG A 42 4.18 -19.49 -4.54
N SER A 43 4.59 -19.57 -5.80
CA SER A 43 4.79 -18.36 -6.61
C SER A 43 3.46 -17.61 -6.78
N VAL A 44 3.52 -16.28 -6.83
CA VAL A 44 2.39 -15.39 -7.16
C VAL A 44 2.56 -14.72 -8.52
N ALA A 45 3.60 -15.10 -9.28
CA ALA A 45 3.88 -14.48 -10.57
C ALA A 45 2.67 -14.57 -11.50
N GLY A 46 2.20 -13.41 -11.96
CA GLY A 46 1.02 -13.32 -12.84
C GLY A 46 -0.32 -13.28 -12.09
N ASP A 47 -0.32 -13.23 -10.75
CA ASP A 47 -1.53 -12.94 -9.99
C ASP A 47 -1.93 -11.46 -10.20
N PRO A 48 -3.21 -11.16 -10.49
CA PRO A 48 -3.67 -9.78 -10.66
C PRO A 48 -3.42 -8.85 -9.47
N LEU A 49 -3.25 -9.39 -8.26
CA LEU A 49 -2.99 -8.61 -7.04
C LEU A 49 -1.49 -8.33 -6.80
N GLU A 50 -0.59 -9.02 -7.49
CA GLU A 50 0.87 -8.90 -7.33
C GLU A 50 1.39 -7.45 -7.43
N PRO A 51 0.91 -6.60 -8.36
CA PRO A 51 1.35 -5.21 -8.42
C PRO A 51 0.96 -4.39 -7.17
N TYR A 52 -0.14 -4.75 -6.52
CA TYR A 52 -0.81 -3.93 -5.50
C TYR A 52 -0.55 -4.36 -4.07
N LEU A 53 0.06 -5.54 -3.87
CA LEU A 53 0.25 -6.14 -2.57
C LEU A 53 1.53 -6.97 -2.52
N PRO A 54 2.18 -7.06 -1.34
CA PRO A 54 3.33 -7.94 -1.18
C PRO A 54 2.96 -9.39 -1.46
N ALA A 55 3.85 -10.15 -2.10
CA ALA A 55 3.60 -11.55 -2.48
C ALA A 55 3.08 -12.43 -1.34
N ARG A 56 3.62 -12.26 -0.12
CA ARG A 56 3.17 -12.95 1.10
C ARG A 56 1.70 -12.68 1.45
N MET A 57 1.24 -11.46 1.20
CA MET A 57 -0.13 -11.05 1.44
C MET A 57 -1.06 -11.55 0.34
N VAL A 58 -0.61 -11.55 -0.93
CA VAL A 58 -1.35 -12.15 -2.05
C VAL A 58 -1.62 -13.64 -1.80
N ARG A 59 -0.60 -14.40 -1.39
CA ARG A 59 -0.76 -15.82 -1.03
C ARG A 59 -1.79 -16.01 0.08
N TRP A 60 -1.69 -15.21 1.14
CA TRP A 60 -2.63 -15.25 2.24
C TRP A 60 -4.06 -14.91 1.80
N ILE A 61 -4.23 -13.90 0.94
CA ILE A 61 -5.55 -13.53 0.40
C ILE A 61 -6.12 -14.67 -0.43
N ARG A 62 -5.36 -15.30 -1.33
CA ARG A 62 -5.87 -16.40 -2.18
C ARG A 62 -6.30 -17.65 -1.41
N ASP A 63 -5.85 -17.80 -0.16
CA ASP A 63 -6.33 -18.87 0.72
C ASP A 63 -7.64 -18.50 1.46
N ASN A 64 -8.06 -17.23 1.40
CA ASN A 64 -9.16 -16.66 2.19
C ASN A 64 -10.19 -15.85 1.36
N ASP A 65 -9.89 -15.50 0.11
CA ASP A 65 -10.61 -14.55 -0.74
C ASP A 65 -10.28 -14.76 -2.23
N ASP A 66 -11.25 -14.54 -3.12
CA ASP A 66 -11.15 -14.77 -4.58
C ASP A 66 -11.13 -13.47 -5.40
N ASP A 67 -11.22 -12.29 -4.77
CA ASP A 67 -11.29 -11.00 -5.48
C ASP A 67 -10.03 -10.69 -6.31
N ALA A 68 -10.22 -10.21 -7.54
CA ALA A 68 -9.13 -9.89 -8.47
C ALA A 68 -8.87 -8.38 -8.65
N ALA A 69 -9.81 -7.53 -8.24
CA ALA A 69 -9.72 -6.07 -8.36
C ALA A 69 -10.14 -5.42 -7.03
N PRO A 70 -9.19 -5.03 -6.17
CA PRO A 70 -9.51 -4.66 -4.81
C PRO A 70 -9.99 -3.22 -4.71
N ASP A 71 -11.15 -3.03 -4.07
CA ASP A 71 -11.58 -1.70 -3.65
C ASP A 71 -10.89 -1.27 -2.34
N ARG A 72 -11.14 -0.05 -1.89
CA ARG A 72 -10.56 0.48 -0.65
C ARG A 72 -10.94 -0.32 0.59
N ALA A 73 -12.16 -0.87 0.63
CA ALA A 73 -12.63 -1.61 1.78
C ALA A 73 -11.91 -2.96 1.88
N ALA A 74 -11.73 -3.65 0.76
CA ALA A 74 -10.94 -4.87 0.63
C ALA A 74 -9.48 -4.63 1.02
N MET A 75 -8.82 -3.62 0.43
CA MET A 75 -7.43 -3.26 0.78
C MET A 75 -7.28 -2.99 2.29
N THR A 76 -8.18 -2.17 2.86
CA THR A 76 -8.15 -1.86 4.30
C THR A 76 -8.33 -3.12 5.15
N ARG A 77 -9.29 -3.98 4.80
CA ARG A 77 -9.56 -5.25 5.48
C ARG A 77 -8.34 -6.16 5.44
N TRP A 78 -7.80 -6.42 4.26
CA TRP A 78 -6.70 -7.34 4.07
C TRP A 78 -5.43 -6.88 4.80
N TYR A 79 -5.06 -5.59 4.71
CA TYR A 79 -3.90 -5.08 5.45
C TYR A 79 -4.07 -5.26 6.95
N ARG A 80 -5.25 -4.91 7.49
CA ARG A 80 -5.54 -5.04 8.92
C ARG A 80 -5.45 -6.49 9.39
N GLU A 81 -6.02 -7.42 8.63
CA GLU A 81 -6.07 -8.83 8.98
C GLU A 81 -4.71 -9.51 8.83
N PHE A 82 -3.96 -9.20 7.78
CA PHE A 82 -2.58 -9.66 7.62
C PHE A 82 -1.67 -9.12 8.72
N ASP A 83 -1.80 -7.85 9.08
CA ASP A 83 -1.03 -7.23 10.17
C ASP A 83 -1.35 -7.87 11.52
N ALA A 84 -2.62 -8.21 11.76
CA ALA A 84 -3.03 -8.97 12.94
C ALA A 84 -2.45 -10.40 12.95
N LEU A 85 -2.37 -11.07 11.78
CA LEU A 85 -1.70 -12.36 11.65
C LEU A 85 -0.21 -12.25 12.01
N VAL A 86 0.51 -11.26 11.45
CA VAL A 86 1.93 -11.03 11.74
C VAL A 86 2.17 -10.76 13.23
N ALA A 87 1.33 -9.92 13.85
CA ALA A 87 1.42 -9.64 15.28
C ALA A 87 1.18 -10.90 16.13
N ARG A 88 0.16 -11.70 15.81
CA ARG A 88 -0.14 -12.96 16.50
C ARG A 88 0.94 -14.03 16.32
N ALA A 89 1.54 -14.12 15.14
CA ALA A 89 2.60 -15.09 14.83
C ALA A 89 3.86 -14.93 15.70
N ARG A 90 4.01 -13.81 16.43
CA ARG A 90 5.10 -13.60 17.38
C ARG A 90 4.90 -14.30 18.72
N THR A 91 3.67 -14.63 19.08
CA THR A 91 3.32 -15.19 20.39
C THR A 91 2.54 -16.51 20.31
N ASP A 92 1.99 -16.84 19.15
CA ASP A 92 1.16 -18.04 18.94
C ASP A 92 1.78 -18.97 17.88
N GLU A 93 2.09 -20.22 18.27
CA GLU A 93 2.72 -21.21 17.38
C GLU A 93 1.85 -21.56 16.16
N SER A 94 0.52 -21.50 16.30
CA SER A 94 -0.41 -21.80 15.21
C SER A 94 -0.37 -20.70 14.14
N ALA A 95 -0.48 -19.44 14.56
CA ALA A 95 -0.34 -18.28 13.70
C ALA A 95 1.06 -18.18 13.06
N ALA A 96 2.11 -18.56 13.79
CA ALA A 96 3.46 -18.67 13.24
C ALA A 96 3.55 -19.74 12.15
N GLY A 97 2.83 -20.86 12.33
CA GLY A 97 2.68 -21.91 11.32
C GLY A 97 2.00 -21.39 10.06
N LEU A 98 0.87 -20.70 10.19
CA LEU A 98 0.13 -20.11 9.07
C LEU A 98 0.97 -19.07 8.31
N LEU A 99 1.62 -18.15 9.03
CA LEU A 99 2.46 -17.14 8.42
C LEU A 99 3.64 -17.76 7.64
N ALA A 100 4.21 -18.86 8.14
CA ALA A 100 5.28 -19.56 7.46
C ALA A 100 4.85 -20.32 6.19
N GLU A 101 3.55 -20.53 5.98
CA GLU A 101 3.04 -21.13 4.74
C GLU A 101 2.96 -20.10 3.60
N VAL A 102 2.83 -18.81 3.94
CA VAL A 102 2.63 -17.70 2.99
C VAL A 102 3.84 -16.76 2.87
N SER A 103 4.70 -16.68 3.89
CA SER A 103 5.83 -15.77 3.97
C SER A 103 7.17 -16.51 3.99
N GLU A 104 8.10 -16.06 3.14
CA GLU A 104 9.51 -16.48 3.18
C GLU A 104 10.26 -15.76 4.30
N VAL A 105 9.76 -14.61 4.73
CA VAL A 105 10.33 -13.78 5.80
C VAL A 105 9.81 -14.27 7.15
N PRO A 106 10.68 -14.59 8.12
CA PRO A 106 10.28 -14.98 9.46
C PRO A 106 9.48 -13.87 10.18
N ALA A 107 8.54 -14.28 11.05
CA ALA A 107 7.71 -13.37 11.84
C ALA A 107 8.51 -12.33 12.64
N GLY A 108 9.71 -12.70 13.11
CA GLY A 108 10.59 -11.83 13.88
C GLY A 108 11.18 -10.67 13.07
N GLU A 109 11.35 -10.84 11.76
CA GLU A 109 11.94 -9.88 10.82
C GLU A 109 10.90 -8.95 10.20
N LEU A 110 9.64 -9.37 10.15
CA LEU A 110 8.51 -8.53 9.76
C LEU A 110 8.23 -7.47 10.83
N PRO A 111 7.71 -6.28 10.49
CA PRO A 111 7.47 -5.22 11.46
C PRO A 111 6.39 -5.64 12.47
N ALA A 112 6.64 -5.44 13.77
CA ALA A 112 5.66 -5.75 14.82
C ALA A 112 4.45 -4.82 14.81
N LYS A 113 4.66 -3.58 14.35
CA LYS A 113 3.65 -2.54 14.20
C LYS A 113 3.90 -1.83 12.86
N PRO A 114 3.52 -2.45 11.73
CA PRO A 114 3.67 -1.81 10.44
C PRO A 114 2.80 -0.55 10.37
N VAL A 115 3.16 0.34 9.45
CA VAL A 115 2.34 1.51 9.17
C VAL A 115 0.99 1.09 8.60
N ALA A 116 -0.10 1.58 9.19
CA ALA A 116 -1.44 1.16 8.82
C ALA A 116 -1.81 1.70 7.42
N PHE A 117 -2.58 0.92 6.65
CA PHE A 117 -3.01 1.29 5.30
C PHE A 117 -3.60 2.72 5.20
N PRO A 118 -4.50 3.18 6.10
CA PRO A 118 -4.99 4.56 6.05
C PRO A 118 -3.89 5.62 6.20
N GLN A 119 -2.83 5.35 6.97
CA GLN A 119 -1.70 6.26 7.14
C GLN A 119 -0.83 6.32 5.88
N VAL A 120 -0.64 5.18 5.20
CA VAL A 120 0.04 5.11 3.89
C VAL A 120 -0.74 5.94 2.85
N CYS A 121 -2.06 5.75 2.75
CA CYS A 121 -2.91 6.53 1.85
C CYS A 121 -2.83 8.03 2.17
N ALA A 122 -2.92 8.41 3.45
CA ALA A 122 -2.83 9.81 3.87
C ALA A 122 -1.47 10.44 3.51
N ALA A 123 -0.37 9.71 3.67
CA ALA A 123 0.97 10.19 3.31
C ALA A 123 1.08 10.41 1.79
N LEU A 124 0.58 9.47 0.98
CA LEU A 124 0.57 9.60 -0.47
C LEU A 124 -0.31 10.77 -0.93
N HIS A 125 -1.54 10.90 -0.41
CA HIS A 125 -2.39 12.04 -0.75
C HIS A 125 -1.72 13.37 -0.40
N ALA A 126 -1.11 13.47 0.78
CA ALA A 126 -0.47 14.70 1.26
C ALA A 126 0.72 15.14 0.40
N THR A 127 1.43 14.20 -0.23
CA THR A 127 2.69 14.42 -0.98
C THR A 127 2.49 14.32 -2.49
N CYS A 128 1.25 14.47 -2.94
CA CYS A 128 0.85 14.33 -4.34
C CYS A 128 1.22 12.97 -4.96
N TYR A 129 1.33 11.90 -4.17
CA TYR A 129 1.77 10.57 -4.58
C TYR A 129 3.26 10.44 -4.92
N ASP A 130 4.11 11.34 -4.39
CA ASP A 130 5.57 11.20 -4.45
C ASP A 130 6.05 10.18 -3.40
N LEU A 131 6.64 9.07 -3.85
CA LEU A 131 7.07 7.99 -2.95
C LEU A 131 8.18 8.42 -1.99
N ARG A 132 9.10 9.28 -2.44
CA ARG A 132 10.24 9.72 -1.63
C ARG A 132 9.73 10.59 -0.49
N LEU A 133 8.93 11.61 -0.79
CA LEU A 133 8.34 12.51 0.21
C LEU A 133 7.37 11.76 1.14
N ALA A 134 6.54 10.86 0.59
CA ALA A 134 5.63 10.06 1.42
C ALA A 134 6.40 9.19 2.43
N ARG A 135 7.53 8.59 2.01
CA ARG A 135 8.40 7.81 2.89
C ARG A 135 9.06 8.67 3.96
N GLU A 136 9.65 9.81 3.57
CA GLU A 136 10.28 10.77 4.49
C GLU A 136 9.30 11.23 5.58
N ARG A 137 8.04 11.46 5.21
CA ARG A 137 6.98 11.86 6.14
C ARG A 137 6.53 10.74 7.07
N LEU A 138 6.48 9.50 6.57
CA LEU A 138 5.81 8.40 7.25
C LEU A 138 6.75 7.61 8.17
N ALA A 139 7.86 7.14 7.61
CA ALA A 139 8.87 6.33 8.29
C ALA A 139 10.13 6.25 7.40
N PRO A 140 11.07 7.22 7.51
CA PRO A 140 12.20 7.35 6.58
C PRO A 140 13.11 6.11 6.54
N ASP A 141 13.26 5.43 7.68
CA ASP A 141 14.18 4.30 7.87
C ASP A 141 13.49 2.93 7.84
N ASP A 142 12.18 2.86 7.55
CA ASP A 142 11.44 1.60 7.53
C ASP A 142 11.35 1.03 6.09
N PRO A 143 12.11 -0.04 5.77
CA PRO A 143 12.04 -0.68 4.46
C PRO A 143 10.64 -1.25 4.15
N TRP A 144 9.87 -1.64 5.17
CA TRP A 144 8.52 -2.16 4.99
C TRP A 144 7.52 -1.05 4.64
N ALA A 145 7.77 0.18 5.10
CA ALA A 145 6.99 1.33 4.69
C ALA A 145 7.21 1.65 3.20
N ALA A 146 8.45 1.53 2.71
CA ALA A 146 8.76 1.74 1.29
C ALA A 146 8.06 0.73 0.39
N GLU A 147 8.09 -0.56 0.74
CA GLU A 147 7.36 -1.62 0.01
C GLU A 147 5.85 -1.34 -0.02
N ARG A 148 5.24 -1.01 1.13
CA ARG A 148 3.82 -0.65 1.20
C ARG A 148 3.47 0.57 0.36
N LEU A 149 4.27 1.62 0.42
CA LEU A 149 4.04 2.84 -0.36
C LEU A 149 4.05 2.54 -1.86
N GLY A 150 4.99 1.72 -2.34
CA GLY A 150 5.04 1.30 -3.74
C GLY A 150 3.77 0.57 -4.18
N HIS A 151 3.35 -0.42 -3.41
CA HIS A 151 2.13 -1.19 -3.67
C HIS A 151 0.84 -0.34 -3.64
N VAL A 152 0.69 0.52 -2.63
CA VAL A 152 -0.49 1.41 -2.53
C VAL A 152 -0.51 2.47 -3.63
N ARG A 153 0.66 2.97 -4.05
CA ARG A 153 0.74 3.86 -5.21
C ARG A 153 0.36 3.13 -6.51
N ALA A 154 0.85 1.92 -6.72
CA ALA A 154 0.46 1.10 -7.88
C ALA A 154 -1.06 0.84 -7.88
N TRP A 155 -1.65 0.63 -6.71
CA TRP A 155 -3.10 0.51 -6.56
C TRP A 155 -3.82 1.80 -6.95
N PHE A 156 -3.35 2.98 -6.50
CA PHE A 156 -3.88 4.28 -6.90
C PHE A 156 -3.71 4.59 -8.40
N ALA A 157 -2.69 4.03 -9.05
CA ALA A 157 -2.51 4.12 -10.50
C ALA A 157 -3.49 3.23 -11.28
N GLY A 158 -4.07 2.20 -10.64
CA GLY A 158 -4.98 1.24 -11.25
C GLY A 158 -6.35 1.17 -10.54
N PRO A 159 -6.72 0.04 -9.92
CA PRO A 159 -8.06 -0.16 -9.35
C PRO A 159 -8.48 0.88 -8.30
N GLY A 160 -7.54 1.44 -7.56
CA GLY A 160 -7.76 2.48 -6.55
C GLY A 160 -7.82 3.89 -7.12
N ARG A 161 -7.79 4.10 -8.44
CA ARG A 161 -7.76 5.44 -9.04
C ARG A 161 -8.90 6.33 -8.55
N ALA A 162 -10.11 5.78 -8.39
CA ALA A 162 -11.28 6.51 -7.90
C ALA A 162 -11.14 7.01 -6.46
N ASP A 163 -10.24 6.43 -5.66
CA ASP A 163 -9.93 6.87 -4.29
C ASP A 163 -8.91 8.03 -4.23
N THR A 164 -8.37 8.46 -5.37
CA THR A 164 -7.46 9.59 -5.45
C THR A 164 -8.22 10.91 -5.53
N TRP A 165 -7.69 11.97 -4.92
CA TRP A 165 -8.20 13.33 -5.17
C TRP A 165 -8.07 13.72 -6.65
N ALA A 166 -7.10 13.16 -7.38
CA ALA A 166 -6.87 13.48 -8.79
C ALA A 166 -7.98 12.98 -9.72
N ALA A 167 -8.68 11.91 -9.33
CA ALA A 167 -9.84 11.37 -10.04
C ALA A 167 -11.18 11.91 -9.52
N GLY A 168 -11.16 12.77 -8.50
CA GLY A 168 -12.37 13.41 -7.98
C GLY A 168 -13.04 14.29 -9.04
N PRO A 169 -14.36 14.56 -8.89
CA PRO A 169 -15.06 15.45 -9.80
C PRO A 169 -14.43 16.84 -9.76
N PRO A 170 -14.29 17.52 -10.91
CA PRO A 170 -13.73 18.86 -10.96
C PRO A 170 -14.61 19.84 -10.19
N VAL A 171 -13.99 20.71 -9.39
CA VAL A 171 -14.71 21.80 -8.72
C VAL A 171 -14.84 23.02 -9.63
N ALA A 172 -15.77 23.92 -9.27
CA ALA A 172 -15.92 25.20 -9.93
C ALA A 172 -14.60 25.99 -9.90
N ALA A 173 -14.31 26.70 -10.99
CA ALA A 173 -13.14 27.57 -11.08
C ALA A 173 -13.19 28.63 -9.94
N PRO A 174 -12.06 28.85 -9.24
CA PRO A 174 -12.01 29.88 -8.20
C PRO A 174 -12.10 31.29 -8.82
N ASP A 175 -12.43 32.28 -7.98
CA ASP A 175 -12.36 33.69 -8.36
C ASP A 175 -10.92 34.09 -8.72
N PRO A 176 -10.64 34.65 -9.92
CA PRO A 176 -9.30 35.07 -10.31
C PRO A 176 -8.66 36.06 -9.34
N GLU A 177 -9.44 36.94 -8.72
CA GLU A 177 -8.89 37.90 -7.76
C GLU A 177 -8.45 37.22 -6.46
N ALA A 178 -9.20 36.22 -5.99
CA ALA A 178 -8.76 35.37 -4.88
C ALA A 178 -7.47 34.61 -5.19
N VAL A 179 -7.26 34.17 -6.44
CA VAL A 179 -6.01 33.51 -6.86
C VAL A 179 -4.84 34.50 -6.93
N ARG A 180 -5.05 35.72 -7.42
CA ARG A 180 -4.01 36.77 -7.39
C ARG A 180 -3.51 37.07 -5.97
N LYS A 181 -4.39 37.01 -4.97
CA LYS A 181 -4.04 37.20 -3.55
C LYS A 181 -3.18 36.07 -2.97
N LEU A 182 -3.04 34.95 -3.67
CA LEU A 182 -2.08 33.88 -3.33
C LEU A 182 -0.68 34.15 -3.88
N LEU A 183 -0.46 35.28 -4.58
CA LEU A 183 0.83 35.66 -5.15
C LEU A 183 1.33 36.96 -4.47
N PRO A 184 2.50 36.95 -3.79
CA PRO A 184 3.35 35.78 -3.53
C PRO A 184 2.69 34.75 -2.60
N LEU A 185 3.21 33.52 -2.58
CA LEU A 185 2.64 32.46 -1.74
C LEU A 185 2.63 32.86 -0.26
N PRO A 186 1.50 32.65 0.45
CA PRO A 186 1.43 32.97 1.86
C PRO A 186 2.30 32.00 2.67
N GLU A 187 2.90 32.49 3.75
CA GLU A 187 3.65 31.63 4.69
C GLU A 187 2.76 30.57 5.36
N ARG A 188 1.46 30.87 5.50
CA ARG A 188 0.46 29.98 6.10
C ARG A 188 -0.85 30.04 5.32
N PHE A 189 -1.45 28.86 5.12
CA PHE A 189 -2.74 28.73 4.44
C PHE A 189 -3.87 28.60 5.45
N GLU A 190 -4.72 29.63 5.54
CA GLU A 190 -6.00 29.56 6.23
C GLU A 190 -7.04 28.81 5.37
N SER A 191 -8.15 28.37 5.97
CA SER A 191 -9.14 27.48 5.32
C SER A 191 -9.74 28.03 4.02
N GLY A 192 -9.99 29.35 3.94
CA GLY A 192 -10.45 30.01 2.72
C GLY A 192 -9.40 30.00 1.60
N PRO A 193 -8.23 30.65 1.81
CA PRO A 193 -7.11 30.61 0.87
C PRO A 193 -6.69 29.20 0.44
N LEU A 194 -6.80 28.22 1.33
CA LEU A 194 -6.47 26.82 1.05
C LEU A 194 -7.39 26.20 -0.01
N ARG A 195 -8.70 26.47 0.02
CA ARG A 195 -9.64 25.97 -1.00
C ARG A 195 -9.35 26.58 -2.36
N THR A 196 -9.11 27.89 -2.40
CA THR A 196 -8.72 28.61 -3.63
C THR A 196 -7.45 28.03 -4.22
N PHE A 197 -6.44 27.76 -3.37
CA PHE A 197 -5.17 27.16 -3.77
C PHE A 197 -5.35 25.79 -4.44
N PHE A 198 -6.13 24.89 -3.86
CA PHE A 198 -6.37 23.57 -4.46
C PHE A 198 -7.26 23.61 -5.70
N ALA A 199 -8.27 24.49 -5.72
CA ALA A 199 -9.12 24.66 -6.89
C ALA A 199 -8.30 25.19 -8.09
N ALA A 200 -7.37 26.12 -7.87
CA ALA A 200 -6.52 26.69 -8.91
C ALA A 200 -5.41 25.73 -9.40
N LEU A 201 -4.82 24.94 -8.52
CA LEU A 201 -3.71 24.04 -8.91
C LEU A 201 -4.16 22.66 -9.38
N PHE A 202 -5.21 22.13 -8.77
CA PHE A 202 -5.59 20.72 -8.89
C PHE A 202 -7.06 20.49 -9.23
N GLN A 203 -7.87 21.57 -9.32
CA GLN A 203 -9.30 21.48 -9.61
C GLN A 203 -10.06 20.60 -8.60
N VAL A 204 -9.65 20.61 -7.33
CA VAL A 204 -10.26 19.82 -6.24
C VAL A 204 -10.65 20.68 -5.05
N GLU A 205 -11.63 20.23 -4.28
CA GLU A 205 -12.03 20.89 -3.03
C GLU A 205 -11.04 20.61 -1.89
N ARG A 206 -10.58 19.35 -1.82
CA ARG A 206 -9.62 18.87 -0.83
C ARG A 206 -8.50 18.17 -1.57
N GLY A 207 -7.28 18.60 -1.31
CA GLY A 207 -6.11 18.18 -2.06
C GLY A 207 -4.97 17.67 -1.18
N PRO A 208 -3.74 17.65 -1.72
CA PRO A 208 -2.52 17.38 -0.97
C PRO A 208 -2.31 18.41 0.16
N SER A 209 -1.31 18.22 1.01
CA SER A 209 -0.97 19.27 1.99
C SER A 209 -0.23 20.41 1.26
N PRO A 210 -0.41 21.70 1.63
CA PRO A 210 0.34 22.78 1.00
C PRO A 210 1.85 22.59 1.13
N THR A 211 2.30 22.14 2.30
CA THR A 211 3.70 21.76 2.53
C THR A 211 4.17 20.68 1.55
N GLY A 212 3.39 19.62 1.34
CA GLY A 212 3.76 18.55 0.40
C GLY A 212 3.76 19.00 -1.06
N VAL A 213 2.90 19.96 -1.43
CA VAL A 213 2.94 20.61 -2.76
C VAL A 213 4.24 21.40 -2.92
N LEU A 214 4.58 22.22 -1.93
CA LEU A 214 5.79 23.05 -1.95
C LEU A 214 7.08 22.20 -1.93
N GLU A 215 7.13 21.14 -1.12
CA GLU A 215 8.26 20.23 -1.05
C GLU A 215 8.46 19.46 -2.36
N ARG A 216 7.38 19.11 -3.05
CA ARG A 216 7.45 18.39 -4.32
C ARG A 216 7.85 19.27 -5.49
N PHE A 217 7.21 20.43 -5.62
CA PHE A 217 7.32 21.24 -6.83
C PHE A 217 8.24 22.45 -6.66
N GLY A 218 8.47 22.90 -5.43
CA GLY A 218 9.11 24.18 -5.15
C GLY A 218 8.14 25.36 -5.28
N ALA A 219 8.40 26.43 -4.54
CA ALA A 219 7.55 27.62 -4.53
C ALA A 219 7.42 28.26 -5.92
N GLU A 220 8.51 28.35 -6.67
CA GLU A 220 8.55 28.95 -8.01
C GLU A 220 7.59 28.23 -8.98
N ALA A 221 7.67 26.90 -9.07
CA ALA A 221 6.80 26.12 -9.95
C ALA A 221 5.32 26.19 -9.52
N VAL A 222 5.06 26.33 -8.22
CA VAL A 222 3.70 26.53 -7.70
C VAL A 222 3.16 27.90 -8.10
N GLU A 223 3.95 28.96 -7.96
CA GLU A 223 3.56 30.29 -8.41
C GLU A 223 3.36 30.35 -9.92
N ASP A 224 4.22 29.71 -10.70
CA ASP A 224 4.09 29.64 -12.16
C ASP A 224 2.82 28.91 -12.59
N ALA A 225 2.45 27.84 -11.88
CA ALA A 225 1.18 27.16 -12.11
C ALA A 225 -0.03 28.04 -11.79
N LEU A 226 0.01 28.83 -10.71
CA LEU A 226 -1.04 29.82 -10.41
C LEU A 226 -1.12 30.91 -11.49
N ARG A 227 0.04 31.37 -11.99
CA ARG A 227 0.11 32.35 -13.10
C ARG A 227 -0.39 31.76 -14.42
N ALA A 228 -0.15 30.48 -14.69
CA ALA A 228 -0.69 29.77 -15.85
C ALA A 228 -2.22 29.70 -15.77
N TRP A 229 -2.76 29.26 -14.63
CA TRP A 229 -4.20 29.25 -14.40
C TRP A 229 -4.83 30.64 -14.56
N LEU A 230 -4.19 31.71 -14.05
CA LEU A 230 -4.67 33.09 -14.23
C LEU A 230 -4.69 33.56 -15.70
N ARG A 231 -3.86 32.95 -16.56
CA ARG A 231 -3.70 33.33 -17.96
C ARG A 231 -4.69 32.61 -18.88
N ASP A 232 -4.83 31.30 -18.69
CA ASP A 232 -5.57 30.43 -19.62
C ASP A 232 -6.42 29.34 -18.92
N GLY A 233 -6.42 29.27 -17.59
CA GLY A 233 -7.16 28.28 -16.82
C GLY A 233 -6.53 26.89 -16.80
N SER A 234 -5.29 26.72 -17.26
CA SER A 234 -4.57 25.43 -17.24
C SER A 234 -4.21 24.94 -15.83
N TYR A 235 -4.01 23.63 -15.70
CA TYR A 235 -3.67 22.94 -14.44
C TYR A 235 -2.38 22.10 -14.55
N PRO A 236 -1.23 22.72 -14.86
CA PRO A 236 -0.01 21.98 -15.22
C PRO A 236 0.48 21.03 -14.11
N LEU A 237 0.35 21.40 -12.84
CA LEU A 237 0.75 20.52 -11.73
C LEU A 237 -0.19 19.32 -11.57
N ARG A 238 -1.49 19.50 -11.82
CA ARG A 238 -2.46 18.39 -11.83
C ARG A 238 -2.13 17.38 -12.93
N GLU A 239 -1.90 17.88 -14.14
CA GLU A 239 -1.55 17.06 -15.30
C GLU A 239 -0.27 16.27 -15.06
N ARG A 240 0.75 16.91 -14.46
CA ARG A 240 1.99 16.24 -14.06
C ARG A 240 1.76 15.14 -13.04
N VAL A 241 0.97 15.38 -11.99
CA VAL A 241 0.67 14.33 -10.97
C VAL A 241 -0.06 13.15 -11.60
N ILE A 242 -1.01 13.42 -12.50
CA ILE A 242 -1.75 12.38 -13.21
C ILE A 242 -0.82 11.57 -14.12
N ALA A 243 0.02 12.23 -14.91
CA ALA A 243 0.98 11.58 -15.79
C ALA A 243 1.98 10.71 -14.99
N ASP A 244 2.47 11.23 -13.86
CA ASP A 244 3.37 10.49 -12.98
C ASP A 244 2.67 9.23 -12.43
N LEU A 245 1.40 9.32 -12.02
CA LEU A 245 0.62 8.17 -11.56
C LEU A 245 0.41 7.15 -12.69
N ASP A 246 0.04 7.60 -13.88
CA ASP A 246 -0.23 6.74 -15.04
C ASP A 246 1.03 6.00 -15.53
N ALA A 247 2.22 6.56 -15.29
CA ALA A 247 3.50 5.95 -15.66
C ALA A 247 3.92 4.75 -14.78
N GLY A 248 3.33 4.61 -13.57
CA GLY A 248 3.65 3.52 -12.63
C GLY A 248 4.85 3.78 -11.72
#